data_AF-A0A819GS65-F1
#
_entry.id   AF-A0A819GS65-F1
#
_cell.length_a   1.000
_cell.length_b   1.000
_cell.length_c   1.000
_cell.angle_alpha   90.00
_cell.angle_beta   90.00
_cell.angle_gamma   90.00
#
_symmetry.space_group_name_H-M   'P 1'
#
loop_
_entity.id
_entity.type
_entity.pdbx_description
1 polymer ?
#
loop_
_entity_poly.entity_id
_entity_poly.type
_entity_poly.pdbx_seq_one_letter_code
_entity_poly.pdbx_strand_id
1 'polypeptide(L)'
;MAGLPEDLESAEVVAERWKNDGLLVIKPKYNVLLSYPDDNNPNRITLTSGDGLVIIQTNGTEKVYDSTQPKTVNPFLAYTPNGTVNSTKLFYGNYGTLEDLQTLASVVGNASLQGSIIIMRYGSIFRGDKIMHAQYFGAIGAILYNDPANYAPFGTTANQVYDQKWYMPSSGAQRGSVLILDGDPLTPIYPST
;
A
#
# COMPACT_ATOMS: atom_id res chain seq x y z
N MET A 1 -1.97 -10.72 -10.56
CA MET A 1 -1.11 -10.38 -9.40
C MET A 1 0.01 -11.39 -9.37
N ALA A 2 1.25 -10.95 -9.10
CA ALA A 2 2.42 -11.84 -9.15
C ALA A 2 2.19 -13.14 -8.39
N GLY A 3 2.57 -14.27 -8.99
CA GLY A 3 2.50 -15.59 -8.36
C GLY A 3 1.11 -16.26 -8.32
N LEU A 4 0.05 -15.60 -8.83
CA LEU A 4 -1.28 -16.21 -8.98
C LEU A 4 -1.46 -16.90 -10.35
N PRO A 5 -2.40 -17.85 -10.50
CA PRO A 5 -2.63 -18.55 -11.77
C PRO A 5 -2.87 -17.64 -12.97
N GLU A 6 -3.55 -16.50 -12.80
CA GLU A 6 -3.86 -15.55 -13.89
C GLU A 6 -2.59 -14.85 -14.41
N ASP A 7 -1.58 -14.68 -13.56
CA ASP A 7 -0.28 -14.13 -13.93
C ASP A 7 0.50 -15.13 -14.81
N LEU A 8 0.42 -16.42 -14.46
CA LEU A 8 0.98 -17.50 -15.27
C LEU A 8 0.27 -17.59 -16.63
N GLU A 9 -1.07 -17.51 -16.66
CA GLU A 9 -1.84 -17.50 -17.91
C GLU A 9 -1.42 -16.35 -18.83
N SER A 10 -1.28 -15.14 -18.26
CA SER A 10 -0.80 -13.97 -19.01
C SER A 10 0.61 -14.21 -19.58
N ALA A 11 1.51 -14.84 -18.81
CA ALA A 11 2.85 -15.18 -19.27
C ALA A 11 2.84 -16.26 -20.38
N GLU A 12 1.93 -17.23 -20.32
CA GLU A 12 1.71 -18.24 -21.38
C GLU A 12 1.27 -17.56 -22.68
N VAL A 13 0.28 -16.66 -22.64
CA VAL A 13 -0.24 -15.94 -23.81
C VAL A 13 0.88 -15.15 -24.51
N VAL A 14 1.68 -14.40 -23.75
CA VAL A 14 2.81 -13.64 -24.31
C VAL A 14 3.86 -14.58 -24.91
N ALA A 15 4.18 -15.67 -24.23
CA ALA A 15 5.14 -16.66 -24.71
C ALA A 15 4.69 -17.35 -26.00
N GLU A 16 3.41 -17.71 -26.13
CA GLU A 16 2.84 -18.26 -27.35
C GLU A 16 2.89 -17.26 -28.49
N ARG A 17 2.55 -15.99 -28.22
CA ARG A 17 2.62 -14.94 -29.23
C ARG A 17 4.03 -14.80 -29.80
N TRP A 18 5.04 -14.71 -28.94
CA TRP A 18 6.43 -14.58 -29.37
C TRP A 18 6.94 -15.81 -30.13
N LYS A 19 6.53 -17.01 -29.73
CA LYS A 19 6.82 -18.24 -30.50
C LYS A 19 6.22 -18.17 -31.91
N ASN A 20 4.98 -17.71 -32.04
CA ASN A 20 4.30 -17.57 -33.34
C ASN A 20 4.98 -16.52 -34.24
N ASP A 21 5.54 -15.48 -33.63
CA ASP A 21 6.34 -14.45 -34.33
C ASP A 21 7.78 -14.95 -34.66
N GLY A 22 8.10 -16.22 -34.36
CA GLY A 22 9.37 -16.87 -34.71
C GLY A 22 10.51 -16.68 -33.69
N LEU A 23 10.21 -16.17 -32.50
CA LEU A 23 11.21 -15.94 -31.45
C LEU A 23 11.45 -17.20 -30.61
N LEU A 24 12.70 -17.41 -30.18
CA LEU A 24 13.03 -18.37 -29.13
C LEU A 24 12.56 -17.82 -27.78
N VAL A 25 11.71 -18.57 -27.07
CA VAL A 25 11.15 -18.15 -25.78
C VAL A 25 11.59 -19.10 -24.66
N ILE A 26 12.19 -18.52 -23.62
CA ILE A 26 12.60 -19.21 -22.39
C ILE A 26 11.83 -18.58 -21.22
N LYS A 27 11.23 -19.42 -20.37
CA LYS A 27 10.50 -18.99 -19.16
C LYS A 27 11.22 -19.50 -17.91
N PRO A 28 12.26 -18.78 -17.42
CA PRO A 28 12.90 -19.15 -16.17
C PRO A 28 11.89 -19.04 -15.02
N LYS A 29 12.01 -19.92 -14.03
CA LYS A 29 11.17 -19.94 -12.84
C LYS A 29 12.04 -19.66 -11.62
N TYR A 30 11.50 -18.87 -10.70
CA TYR A 30 12.14 -18.53 -9.43
C TYR A 30 11.12 -18.68 -8.31
N ASN A 31 11.58 -19.21 -7.17
CA ASN A 31 10.79 -19.32 -5.96
C ASN A 31 11.14 -18.13 -5.06
N VAL A 32 10.38 -17.06 -5.17
CA VAL A 32 10.62 -15.79 -4.45
C VAL A 32 9.64 -15.60 -3.30
N LEU A 33 10.06 -14.89 -2.25
CA LEU A 33 9.13 -14.50 -1.19
C LEU A 33 8.18 -13.41 -1.69
N LEU A 34 6.88 -13.70 -1.69
CA LEU A 34 5.82 -12.74 -1.97
C LEU A 34 5.00 -12.45 -0.70
N SER A 35 4.23 -11.37 -0.73
CA SER A 35 3.38 -10.92 0.37
C SER A 35 1.95 -10.68 -0.13
N TYR A 36 0.97 -11.23 0.57
CA TYR A 36 -0.45 -11.14 0.27
C TYR A 36 -1.25 -10.81 1.53
N PRO A 37 -2.37 -10.08 1.42
CA PRO A 37 -3.27 -9.87 2.54
C PRO A 37 -4.11 -11.12 2.83
N ASP A 38 -4.69 -11.18 4.03
CA ASP A 38 -5.75 -12.14 4.31
C ASP A 38 -7.08 -11.61 3.75
N ASP A 39 -7.57 -12.28 2.71
CA ASP A 39 -8.80 -11.93 2.03
C ASP A 39 -10.07 -12.16 2.87
N ASN A 40 -10.00 -13.05 3.86
CA ASN A 40 -11.09 -13.35 4.80
C ASN A 40 -11.07 -12.41 6.01
N ASN A 41 -9.90 -11.85 6.34
CA ASN A 41 -9.71 -10.89 7.42
C ASN A 41 -9.08 -9.59 6.88
N PRO A 42 -9.85 -8.74 6.18
CA PRO A 42 -9.32 -7.51 5.59
C PRO A 42 -8.71 -6.57 6.63
N ASN A 43 -7.58 -5.96 6.29
CA ASN A 43 -6.94 -4.94 7.11
C ASN A 43 -7.86 -3.74 7.31
N ARG A 44 -7.93 -3.22 8.55
CA ARG A 44 -8.77 -2.07 8.90
C ARG A 44 -8.03 -1.11 9.81
N ILE A 45 -8.41 0.16 9.71
CA ILE A 45 -8.05 1.22 10.64
C ILE A 45 -9.35 1.65 11.34
N THR A 46 -9.29 1.74 12.66
CA THR A 46 -10.42 2.14 13.50
C THR A 46 -10.04 3.29 14.40
N LEU A 47 -10.91 4.29 14.48
CA LEU A 47 -10.87 5.30 15.53
C LEU A 47 -11.87 4.89 16.61
N THR A 48 -11.38 4.70 17.83
CA THR A 48 -12.20 4.34 18.99
C THR A 48 -12.23 5.47 20.00
N SER A 49 -13.37 5.66 20.65
CA SER A 49 -13.51 6.49 21.84
C SER A 49 -12.82 5.84 23.05
N GLY A 50 -12.58 6.62 24.12
CA GLY A 50 -11.93 6.14 25.34
C GLY A 50 -12.72 5.06 26.09
N ASP A 51 -14.02 4.93 25.82
CA ASP A 51 -14.91 3.87 26.31
C ASP A 51 -14.98 2.64 25.38
N GLY A 52 -14.16 2.62 24.31
CA GLY A 52 -14.07 1.49 23.37
C GLY A 52 -15.08 1.51 22.23
N LEU A 53 -15.93 2.54 22.13
CA LEU A 53 -16.87 2.67 21.02
C LEU A 53 -16.14 3.00 19.71
N VAL A 54 -16.43 2.25 18.64
CA VAL A 54 -15.91 2.53 17.29
C VAL A 54 -16.61 3.76 16.72
N ILE A 55 -15.86 4.84 16.52
CA ILE A 55 -16.35 6.10 15.93
C ILE A 55 -16.22 6.05 14.40
N ILE A 56 -15.05 5.62 13.91
CA ILE A 56 -14.75 5.53 12.48
C ILE A 56 -14.09 4.18 12.21
N GLN A 57 -14.46 3.55 11.10
CA GLN A 57 -13.82 2.33 10.62
C GLN A 57 -13.66 2.39 9.10
N THR A 58 -12.46 2.07 8.62
CA THR A 58 -12.23 1.89 7.18
C THR A 58 -12.88 0.61 6.68
N ASN A 59 -13.35 0.61 5.43
CA ASN A 59 -14.02 -0.55 4.85
C ASN A 59 -13.07 -1.77 4.67
N GLY A 60 -11.77 -1.52 4.52
CA GLY A 60 -10.75 -2.56 4.26
C GLY A 60 -10.77 -3.12 2.83
N THR A 61 -11.75 -2.70 2.03
CA THR A 61 -11.94 -3.10 0.63
C THR A 61 -12.37 -1.89 -0.20
N GLU A 62 -12.09 -1.93 -1.50
CA GLU A 62 -12.54 -0.91 -2.45
C GLU A 62 -13.97 -1.18 -2.91
N LYS A 63 -14.66 -0.14 -3.41
CA LYS A 63 -15.94 -0.31 -4.10
C LYS A 63 -15.72 -1.14 -5.37
N VAL A 64 -16.54 -2.16 -5.55
CA VAL A 64 -16.61 -2.92 -6.81
C VAL A 64 -17.45 -2.14 -7.82
N TYR A 65 -16.86 -1.82 -8.97
CA TYR A 65 -17.56 -1.12 -10.07
C TYR A 65 -18.12 -2.07 -11.11
N ASP A 66 -17.44 -3.19 -11.35
CA ASP A 66 -17.87 -4.25 -12.26
C ASP A 66 -17.74 -5.60 -11.53
N SER A 67 -18.89 -6.20 -11.20
CA SER A 67 -18.94 -7.48 -10.49
C SER A 67 -18.65 -8.69 -11.38
N THR A 68 -18.47 -8.49 -12.69
CA THR A 68 -18.03 -9.55 -13.60
C THR A 68 -16.52 -9.72 -13.62
N GLN A 69 -15.77 -8.72 -13.12
CA GLN A 69 -14.32 -8.81 -12.99
C GLN A 69 -13.91 -9.80 -11.88
N PRO A 70 -12.82 -10.55 -12.07
CA PRO A 70 -12.23 -11.34 -10.99
C PRO A 70 -11.96 -10.48 -9.76
N LYS A 71 -12.19 -11.06 -8.57
CA LYS A 71 -11.90 -10.38 -7.30
C LYS A 71 -10.41 -10.01 -7.28
N THR A 72 -10.13 -8.75 -7.05
CA THR A 72 -8.76 -8.28 -6.80
C THR A 72 -8.47 -8.35 -5.29
N VAL A 73 -7.20 -8.52 -4.94
CA VAL A 73 -6.79 -8.52 -3.53
C VAL A 73 -7.18 -7.23 -2.83
N ASN A 74 -7.50 -7.31 -1.55
CA ASN A 74 -7.80 -6.12 -0.75
C ASN A 74 -6.60 -5.14 -0.70
N PRO A 75 -6.82 -3.83 -0.52
CA PRO A 75 -5.74 -2.88 -0.35
C PRO A 75 -4.81 -3.25 0.81
N PHE A 76 -3.52 -3.30 0.52
CA PHE A 76 -2.48 -3.58 1.50
C PHE A 76 -1.13 -3.04 1.02
N LEU A 77 -0.20 -2.94 1.95
CA LEU A 77 1.20 -2.65 1.70
C LEU A 77 1.97 -3.96 1.78
N ALA A 78 2.55 -4.40 0.66
CA ALA A 78 3.28 -5.66 0.63
C ALA A 78 4.57 -5.57 1.45
N TYR A 79 4.89 -6.64 2.17
CA TYR A 79 6.02 -6.78 3.10
C TYR A 79 5.89 -6.02 4.43
N THR A 80 4.71 -5.50 4.79
CA THR A 80 4.47 -5.04 6.17
C THR A 80 4.27 -6.23 7.11
N PRO A 81 4.76 -6.16 8.37
CA PRO A 81 4.50 -7.22 9.34
C PRO A 81 3.01 -7.28 9.71
N ASN A 82 2.53 -8.47 10.04
CA ASN A 82 1.20 -8.64 10.63
C ASN A 82 1.21 -8.13 12.09
N GLY A 83 0.19 -7.39 12.48
CA GLY A 83 0.02 -6.94 13.86
C GLY A 83 -1.10 -5.91 14.00
N THR A 84 -1.63 -5.80 15.22
CA THR A 84 -2.57 -4.74 15.60
C THR A 84 -1.90 -3.85 16.63
N VAL A 85 -1.84 -2.55 16.33
CA VAL A 85 -1.30 -1.53 17.24
C VAL A 85 -2.39 -0.52 17.56
N ASN A 86 -2.40 -0.02 18.79
CA ASN A 86 -3.31 1.03 19.23
C ASN A 86 -2.48 2.17 19.82
N SER A 87 -2.84 3.41 19.49
CA SER A 87 -2.21 4.60 20.06
C SER A 87 -3.24 5.70 20.25
N THR A 88 -3.10 6.46 21.34
CA THR A 88 -3.84 7.70 21.56
C THR A 88 -3.20 8.89 20.84
N LYS A 89 -2.01 8.70 20.25
CA LYS A 89 -1.25 9.74 19.55
C LYS A 89 -1.32 9.51 18.05
N LEU A 90 -1.99 10.41 17.35
CA LEU A 90 -2.06 10.45 15.89
C LEU A 90 -1.48 11.77 15.40
N PHE A 91 -0.45 11.71 14.56
CA PHE A 91 0.17 12.91 13.97
C PHE A 91 0.09 12.88 12.44
N TYR A 92 -0.04 14.06 11.85
CA TYR A 92 0.04 14.24 10.40
C TYR A 92 1.51 14.52 10.00
N GLY A 93 2.07 13.63 9.19
CA GLY A 93 3.48 13.67 8.75
C GLY A 93 3.69 14.20 7.33
N ASN A 94 2.73 14.94 6.75
CA ASN A 94 2.81 15.43 5.37
C ASN A 94 3.17 14.32 4.35
N TYR A 95 4.19 14.50 3.51
CA TYR A 95 4.65 13.48 2.58
C TYR A 95 5.58 12.45 3.24
N GLY A 96 5.80 12.51 4.55
CA GLY A 96 6.66 11.54 5.26
C GLY A 96 8.13 11.64 4.89
N THR A 97 8.56 12.75 4.30
CA THR A 97 9.98 13.00 4.06
C THR A 97 10.71 13.12 5.39
N LEU A 98 12.03 12.91 5.37
CA LEU A 98 12.84 13.08 6.58
C LEU A 98 12.68 14.50 7.15
N GLU A 99 12.65 15.51 6.27
CA GLU A 99 12.43 16.91 6.64
C GLU A 99 11.04 17.16 7.25
N ASP A 100 9.99 16.54 6.69
CA ASP A 100 8.63 16.65 7.25
C ASP A 100 8.59 16.14 8.69
N LEU A 101 9.18 14.96 8.94
CA LEU A 101 9.14 14.35 10.27
C LEU A 101 10.11 15.02 11.26
N GLN A 102 11.24 15.55 10.80
CA GLN A 102 12.11 16.42 11.60
C GLN A 102 11.38 17.70 12.01
N THR A 103 10.67 18.33 11.07
CA THR A 103 9.87 19.53 11.34
C THR A 103 8.76 19.21 12.34
N LEU A 104 8.02 18.12 12.13
CA LEU A 104 7.00 17.65 13.07
C LEU A 104 7.60 17.43 14.46
N ALA A 105 8.71 16.71 14.57
CA ALA A 105 9.40 16.46 15.84
C ALA A 105 9.87 17.75 16.52
N SER A 106 10.27 18.78 15.76
CA SER A 106 10.63 20.09 16.31
C SER A 106 9.43 20.84 16.90
N VAL A 107 8.23 20.65 16.34
CA VAL A 107 7.00 21.31 16.77
C VAL A 107 6.38 20.60 17.97
N VAL A 108 6.25 19.27 17.92
CA VAL A 108 5.54 18.50 18.97
C VAL A 108 6.48 17.89 20.01
N GLY A 109 7.79 17.99 19.79
CA GLY A 109 8.82 17.32 20.58
C GLY A 109 9.03 15.87 20.15
N ASN A 110 10.30 15.46 20.01
CA ASN A 110 10.67 14.11 19.55
C ASN A 110 10.07 12.99 20.42
N ALA A 111 10.00 13.18 21.74
CA ALA A 111 9.42 12.21 22.68
C ALA A 111 7.91 11.98 22.46
N SER A 112 7.20 12.95 21.87
CA SER A 112 5.78 12.83 21.56
C SER A 112 5.52 11.83 20.44
N LEU A 113 6.45 11.68 19.50
CA LEU A 113 6.32 10.75 18.37
C LEU A 113 6.51 9.28 18.78
N GLN A 114 7.18 9.01 19.90
CA GLN A 114 7.35 7.65 20.39
C GLN A 114 6.00 7.02 20.75
N GLY A 115 5.73 5.84 20.20
CA GLY A 115 4.48 5.12 20.39
C GLY A 115 3.30 5.72 19.63
N SER A 116 3.54 6.63 18.68
CA SER A 116 2.48 7.26 17.88
C SER A 116 2.12 6.47 16.62
N ILE A 117 0.98 6.82 16.03
CA ILE A 117 0.65 6.47 14.65
C ILE A 117 0.81 7.74 13.82
N ILE A 118 1.49 7.65 12.67
CA ILE A 118 1.71 8.79 11.78
C ILE A 118 0.95 8.57 10.47
N ILE A 119 0.06 9.51 10.12
CA ILE A 119 -0.64 9.53 8.82
C ILE A 119 0.10 10.41 7.82
N MET A 120 0.37 9.86 6.64
CA MET A 120 1.17 10.50 5.58
C MET A 120 0.50 10.33 4.22
N ARG A 121 0.64 11.33 3.35
CA ARG A 121 0.15 11.25 1.97
C ARG A 121 1.16 10.59 1.04
N TYR A 122 0.64 9.88 0.04
CA TYR A 122 1.43 9.40 -1.09
C TYR A 122 2.03 10.55 -1.92
N GLY A 123 3.10 10.24 -2.66
CA GLY A 123 3.87 11.20 -3.47
C GLY A 123 5.22 11.58 -2.86
N SER A 124 5.98 12.43 -3.56
CA SER A 124 7.33 12.93 -3.20
C SER A 124 8.44 11.85 -3.10
N ILE A 125 8.32 10.89 -2.19
CA ILE A 125 9.32 9.84 -1.95
C ILE A 125 8.69 8.45 -2.04
N PHE A 126 9.53 7.42 -2.12
CA PHE A 126 9.09 6.04 -2.11
C PHE A 126 8.39 5.69 -0.79
N ARG A 127 7.36 4.84 -0.86
CA ARG A 127 6.49 4.54 0.28
C ARG A 127 7.18 3.77 1.40
N GLY A 128 8.17 2.94 1.06
CA GLY A 128 9.02 2.26 2.05
C GLY A 128 9.79 3.26 2.89
N ASP A 129 10.36 4.29 2.27
CA ASP A 129 11.10 5.35 2.98
C ASP A 129 10.23 6.09 3.99
N LYS A 130 8.97 6.38 3.64
CA LYS A 130 8.01 7.01 4.58
C LYS A 130 7.85 6.20 5.86
N ILE A 131 7.70 4.87 5.72
CA ILE A 131 7.52 3.96 6.86
C ILE A 131 8.81 3.86 7.65
N MET A 132 9.95 3.74 6.98
CA MET A 132 11.26 3.74 7.62
C MET A 132 11.51 5.03 8.42
N HIS A 133 11.17 6.19 7.88
CA HIS A 133 11.28 7.46 8.59
C HIS A 133 10.34 7.52 9.81
N ALA A 134 9.07 7.11 9.65
CA ALA A 134 8.14 7.06 10.77
C ALA A 134 8.66 6.14 11.90
N GLN A 135 9.21 4.98 11.54
CA GLN A 135 9.84 4.06 12.47
C GLN A 135 11.08 4.68 13.16
N TYR A 136 11.90 5.43 12.42
CA TYR A 136 13.06 6.15 12.97
C TYR A 136 12.66 7.14 14.07
N PHE A 137 11.51 7.81 13.92
CA PHE A 137 10.89 8.65 14.93
C PHE A 137 9.97 7.88 15.90
N GLY A 138 10.20 6.57 16.06
CA GLY A 138 9.54 5.69 17.03
C GLY A 138 8.04 5.58 16.94
N ALA A 139 7.46 5.89 15.77
CA ALA A 139 6.07 5.54 15.50
C ALA A 139 5.92 4.01 15.49
N ILE A 140 4.80 3.53 16.03
CA ILE A 140 4.44 2.11 16.06
C ILE A 140 3.49 1.74 14.92
N GLY A 141 3.01 2.72 14.16
CA GLY A 141 2.17 2.52 12.98
C GLY A 141 2.26 3.69 12.01
N ALA A 142 2.03 3.39 10.73
CA ALA A 142 1.97 4.39 9.66
C ALA A 142 0.71 4.17 8.83
N ILE A 143 0.02 5.25 8.47
CA ILE A 143 -1.14 5.23 7.59
C ILE A 143 -0.77 6.01 6.33
N LEU A 144 -0.89 5.37 5.16
CA LEU A 144 -0.68 6.03 3.86
C LEU A 144 -2.02 6.26 3.17
N TYR A 145 -2.25 7.48 2.67
CA TYR A 145 -3.46 7.82 1.93
C TYR A 145 -3.18 8.59 0.63
N ASN A 146 -4.11 8.50 -0.31
CA ASN A 146 -4.07 9.23 -1.58
C ASN A 146 -4.80 10.57 -1.41
N ASP A 147 -4.05 11.68 -1.39
CA ASP A 147 -4.62 13.02 -1.22
C ASP A 147 -5.37 13.47 -2.49
N PRO A 148 -6.65 13.90 -2.41
CA PRO A 148 -7.39 14.40 -3.57
C PRO A 148 -6.67 15.53 -4.31
N ALA A 149 -5.86 16.35 -3.63
CA ALA A 149 -5.05 17.38 -4.28
C ALA A 149 -4.13 16.82 -5.38
N ASN A 150 -3.70 15.56 -5.25
CA ASN A 150 -2.85 14.87 -6.23
C ASN A 150 -3.61 13.84 -7.08
N TYR A 151 -4.66 13.22 -6.55
CA TYR A 151 -5.31 12.06 -7.17
C TYR A 151 -6.76 12.30 -7.65
N ALA A 152 -7.39 13.40 -7.22
CA ALA A 152 -8.75 13.80 -7.62
C ALA A 152 -8.92 15.34 -7.52
N PRO A 153 -8.17 16.13 -8.31
CA PRO A 153 -8.06 17.59 -8.13
C PRO A 153 -9.37 18.35 -8.38
N PHE A 154 -10.33 17.74 -9.09
CA PHE A 154 -11.64 18.32 -9.36
C PHE A 154 -12.73 17.88 -8.38
N GLY A 155 -12.34 17.20 -7.30
CA GLY A 155 -13.23 16.74 -6.24
C GLY A 155 -13.46 15.22 -6.27
N THR A 156 -14.08 14.73 -5.20
CA THR A 156 -14.29 13.29 -4.94
C THR A 156 -15.75 12.86 -5.13
N THR A 157 -16.60 13.71 -5.70
CA THR A 157 -17.99 13.39 -6.00
C THR A 157 -18.08 12.40 -7.17
N ALA A 158 -19.15 11.61 -7.22
CA ALA A 158 -19.29 10.51 -8.20
C ALA A 158 -19.14 10.94 -9.68
N ASN A 159 -19.49 12.18 -10.02
CA ASN A 159 -19.34 12.73 -11.38
C ASN A 159 -17.93 13.25 -11.71
N GLN A 160 -17.03 13.34 -10.71
CA GLN A 160 -15.66 13.83 -10.85
C GLN A 160 -14.62 12.72 -10.79
N VAL A 161 -15.02 11.50 -10.44
CA VAL A 161 -14.12 10.34 -10.24
C VAL A 161 -14.59 9.14 -11.08
N TYR A 162 -13.84 8.05 -11.01
CA TYR A 162 -14.23 6.78 -11.64
C TYR A 162 -15.61 6.33 -11.12
N ASP A 163 -16.53 5.93 -11.99
CA ASP A 163 -16.37 5.56 -13.41
C ASP A 163 -16.64 6.68 -14.43
N GLN A 164 -17.06 7.87 -14.00
CA GLN A 164 -17.43 8.97 -14.89
C GLN A 164 -16.21 9.75 -15.42
N LYS A 165 -15.12 9.73 -14.65
CA LYS A 165 -13.83 10.34 -14.99
C LYS A 165 -12.70 9.38 -14.64
N TRP A 166 -11.52 9.65 -15.16
CA TRP A 166 -10.28 8.94 -14.87
C TRP A 166 -9.65 9.22 -13.49
N TYR A 167 -10.28 10.03 -12.62
CA TYR A 167 -9.74 10.35 -11.29
C TYR A 167 -10.08 9.30 -10.23
N MET A 168 -9.25 9.25 -9.20
CA MET A 168 -9.34 8.24 -8.14
C MET A 168 -10.63 8.42 -7.31
N PRO A 169 -11.45 7.37 -7.14
CA PRO A 169 -12.63 7.44 -6.30
C PRO A 169 -12.28 7.40 -4.81
N SER A 170 -13.18 7.86 -3.95
CA SER A 170 -12.96 7.94 -2.50
C SER A 170 -12.75 6.59 -1.80
N SER A 171 -13.23 5.50 -2.40
CA SER A 171 -12.97 4.14 -1.89
C SER A 171 -11.64 3.57 -2.36
N GLY A 172 -10.97 4.19 -3.33
CA GLY A 172 -9.73 3.68 -3.90
C GLY A 172 -8.57 3.80 -2.93
N ALA A 173 -7.64 2.84 -2.97
CA ALA A 173 -6.41 2.88 -2.19
C ALA A 173 -5.23 2.34 -3.00
N GLN A 174 -4.15 3.11 -3.07
CA GLN A 174 -2.95 2.67 -3.78
C GLN A 174 -2.26 1.52 -2.99
N ARG A 175 -2.14 0.36 -3.64
CA ARG A 175 -1.31 -0.78 -3.21
C ARG A 175 0.15 -0.56 -3.56
N GLY A 176 1.06 -1.32 -2.93
CA GLY A 176 2.46 -1.35 -3.34
C GLY A 176 3.38 -2.02 -2.32
N SER A 177 4.59 -2.34 -2.75
CA SER A 177 5.67 -2.82 -1.87
C SER A 177 6.24 -1.68 -1.03
N VAL A 178 6.55 -2.00 0.23
CA VAL A 178 7.33 -1.14 1.13
C VAL A 178 8.76 -1.64 1.32
N LEU A 179 9.15 -2.73 0.65
CA LEU A 179 10.48 -3.30 0.73
C LEU A 179 11.52 -2.32 0.17
N ILE A 180 12.56 -2.03 0.96
CA ILE A 180 13.71 -1.19 0.57
C ILE A 180 14.87 -2.12 0.20
N LEU A 181 14.67 -2.89 -0.86
CA LEU A 181 15.65 -3.85 -1.40
C LEU A 181 15.29 -4.15 -2.86
N ASP A 182 16.31 -4.37 -3.67
CA ASP A 182 16.15 -4.93 -5.01
C ASP A 182 16.28 -6.46 -4.97
N GLY A 183 15.32 -7.16 -5.57
CA GLY A 183 15.29 -8.62 -5.67
C GLY A 183 14.53 -9.32 -4.55
N ASP A 184 14.72 -10.63 -4.45
CA ASP A 184 14.10 -11.45 -3.41
C ASP A 184 14.77 -11.19 -2.04
N PRO A 185 14.00 -10.80 -1.01
CA PRO A 185 14.55 -10.58 0.32
C PRO A 185 15.20 -11.82 0.95
N LEU A 186 14.90 -13.03 0.48
CA LEU A 186 15.51 -14.26 1.00
C LEU A 186 16.82 -14.64 0.30
N THR A 187 17.07 -14.13 -0.91
CA THR A 187 18.28 -14.43 -1.67
C THR A 187 18.92 -13.14 -2.21
N PRO A 188 19.37 -12.23 -1.34
CA PRO A 188 20.05 -11.02 -1.80
C PRO A 188 21.26 -11.43 -2.65
N ILE A 189 21.49 -10.71 -3.75
CA ILE A 189 22.60 -10.88 -4.70
C ILE A 189 22.72 -12.28 -5.38
N TYR A 190 21.79 -13.21 -5.15
CA TYR A 190 21.78 -14.54 -5.76
C TYR A 190 20.42 -14.87 -6.40
N PRO A 191 20.37 -15.74 -7.43
CA PRO A 191 19.11 -16.22 -8.00
C PRO A 191 18.29 -17.04 -6.98
N SER A 192 16.98 -16.82 -6.92
CA SER A 192 16.03 -17.60 -6.10
C SER A 192 15.62 -18.90 -6.82
N THR A 193 16.60 -19.73 -7.20
CA THR A 193 16.40 -21.00 -7.91
C THR A 193 15.86 -22.10 -7.01
#